data_AF-A0A521U9L3-F1
#
_entry.id   AF-A0A521U9L3-F1
#
_cell.length_a   1.000
_cell.length_b   1.000
_cell.length_c   1.000
_cell.angle_alpha   90.00
_cell.angle_beta   90.00
_cell.angle_gamma   90.00
#
_symmetry.space_group_name_H-M   'P 1'
#
loop_
_entity.id
_entity.type
_entity.pdbx_description
1 polymer ?
#
loop_
_entity_poly.entity_id
_entity_poly.type
_entity_poly.pdbx_seq_one_letter_code
_entity_poly.pdbx_strand_id
1 'polypeptide(L)'
;MPDIREDEHMRKMKEPVRRENLRFGIDIDGTITQAPRHFQRLIDALMKTGNHVYIVTGRDESRRTETELFLAGCGIRYDEMMMRPVDWAETIPDYKVKIVREHDLHMLIDDDEANCWAIQLQTQALAAHMLPIPELPEEMVALLDGEM
;
A
#
# COMPACT_ATOMS: atom_id res chain seq x y z
N MET A 1 46.80 26.26 2.31
CA MET A 1 46.29 25.21 3.22
C MET A 1 44.84 24.95 2.82
N PRO A 2 44.47 23.73 2.40
CA PRO A 2 43.06 23.41 2.11
C PRO A 2 42.26 23.35 3.40
N ASP A 3 41.05 23.90 3.37
CA ASP A 3 40.10 23.96 4.49
C ASP A 3 39.57 22.55 4.81
N ILE A 4 39.77 22.08 6.04
CA ILE A 4 39.49 20.71 6.51
C ILE A 4 38.07 20.62 7.12
N ARG A 5 37.13 21.46 6.65
CA ARG A 5 35.77 21.57 7.21
C ARG A 5 34.67 20.95 6.36
N GLU A 6 35.04 20.14 5.39
CA GLU A 6 34.10 19.32 4.61
C GLU A 6 34.56 17.86 4.67
N ASP A 7 34.20 17.11 5.72
CA ASP A 7 34.10 15.64 5.60
C ASP A 7 33.52 14.90 6.82
N GLU A 8 33.22 15.56 7.94
CA GLU A 8 32.61 14.85 9.08
C GLU A 8 31.11 14.53 8.91
N HIS A 9 30.42 15.14 7.94
CA HIS A 9 29.00 14.88 7.69
C HIS A 9 28.73 13.69 6.75
N MET A 10 29.77 13.18 6.06
CA MET A 10 29.62 12.23 4.95
C MET A 10 30.44 10.96 5.19
N ARG A 11 30.19 10.24 6.31
CA ARG A 11 30.52 8.80 6.46
C ARG A 11 30.06 8.20 7.79
N LYS A 12 28.85 8.50 8.25
CA LYS A 12 28.10 7.44 8.93
C LYS A 12 27.65 6.49 7.81
N MET A 13 28.50 5.52 7.48
CA MET A 13 28.03 4.32 6.80
C MET A 13 26.85 3.86 7.64
N LYS A 14 25.62 4.10 7.16
CA LYS A 14 24.42 3.57 7.81
C LYS A 14 24.68 2.09 7.84
N GLU A 15 24.90 1.55 9.04
CA GLU A 15 25.00 0.12 9.21
C GLU A 15 23.83 -0.49 8.45
N PRO A 16 24.06 -1.52 7.61
CA PRO A 16 22.98 -2.16 6.88
C PRO A 16 21.92 -2.54 7.91
N VAL A 17 20.74 -1.95 7.81
CA VAL A 17 19.62 -2.26 8.70
C VAL A 17 19.46 -3.77 8.67
N ARG A 18 19.69 -4.42 9.81
CA ARG A 18 19.60 -5.87 9.94
C ARG A 18 18.12 -6.25 9.83
N ARG A 19 17.64 -6.44 8.60
CA ARG A 19 16.30 -6.94 8.20
C ARG A 19 15.24 -6.73 9.28
N GLU A 20 14.75 -5.51 9.39
CA GLU A 20 13.44 -5.29 9.99
C GLU A 20 12.40 -5.67 8.92
N ASN A 21 11.55 -6.64 9.23
CA ASN A 21 10.43 -6.99 8.38
C ASN A 21 9.50 -5.78 8.30
N LEU A 22 9.36 -5.20 7.12
CA LEU A 22 8.52 -4.02 6.93
C LEU A 22 7.05 -4.41 7.01
N ARG A 23 6.21 -3.45 7.42
CA ARG A 23 4.76 -3.61 7.51
C ARG A 23 4.09 -2.75 6.43
N PHE A 24 3.43 -3.39 5.50
CA PHE A 24 2.75 -2.75 4.38
C PHE A 24 1.24 -2.80 4.62
N GLY A 25 0.55 -1.68 4.47
CA GLY A 25 -0.90 -1.68 4.26
C GLY A 25 -1.22 -1.47 2.79
N ILE A 26 -2.27 -2.13 2.30
CA ILE A 26 -2.71 -2.03 0.91
C ILE A 26 -4.22 -1.84 0.89
N ASP A 27 -4.67 -0.80 0.20
CA ASP A 27 -6.09 -0.54 -0.02
C ASP A 27 -6.71 -1.50 -1.05
N ILE A 28 -8.04 -1.62 -1.02
CA ILE A 28 -8.80 -2.45 -1.96
C ILE A 28 -9.38 -1.65 -3.13
N ASP A 29 -10.24 -0.68 -2.84
CA ASP A 29 -11.16 -0.09 -3.82
C ASP A 29 -10.46 1.00 -4.60
N GLY A 30 -10.18 0.74 -5.87
CA GLY A 30 -9.36 1.62 -6.70
C GLY A 30 -7.87 1.27 -6.63
N THR A 31 -7.45 0.44 -5.68
CA THR A 31 -6.08 -0.07 -5.60
C THR A 31 -5.99 -1.52 -6.09
N ILE A 32 -6.34 -2.50 -5.25
CA ILE A 32 -6.35 -3.93 -5.65
C ILE A 32 -7.33 -4.17 -6.78
N THR A 33 -8.51 -3.54 -6.76
CA THR A 33 -9.54 -3.78 -7.78
C THR A 33 -9.12 -3.33 -9.19
N GLN A 34 -8.22 -2.34 -9.30
CA GLN A 34 -7.69 -1.91 -10.60
C GLN A 34 -6.72 -2.93 -11.21
N ALA A 35 -5.94 -3.63 -10.39
CA ALA A 35 -4.93 -4.57 -10.88
C ALA A 35 -4.74 -5.82 -9.97
N PRO A 36 -5.76 -6.67 -9.80
CA PRO A 36 -5.77 -7.71 -8.77
C PRO A 36 -4.63 -8.72 -8.93
N ARG A 37 -4.31 -9.11 -10.18
CA ARG A 37 -3.19 -10.02 -10.46
C ARG A 37 -1.82 -9.42 -10.16
N HIS A 38 -1.66 -8.10 -10.33
CA HIS A 38 -0.39 -7.43 -10.03
C HIS A 38 -0.19 -7.31 -8.53
N PHE A 39 -1.24 -6.93 -7.79
CA PHE A 39 -1.20 -6.86 -6.33
C PHE A 39 -1.03 -8.23 -5.69
N GLN A 40 -1.67 -9.28 -6.21
CA GLN A 40 -1.44 -10.65 -5.76
C GLN A 40 0.06 -11.03 -5.82
N ARG A 41 0.73 -10.73 -6.94
CA ARG A 41 2.17 -11.01 -7.12
C ARG A 41 3.04 -10.16 -6.22
N LEU A 42 2.72 -8.86 -6.07
CA LEU A 42 3.43 -7.95 -5.19
C LEU A 42 3.36 -8.44 -3.74
N ILE A 43 2.16 -8.73 -3.26
CA ILE A 43 1.89 -9.21 -1.91
C ILE A 43 2.63 -10.52 -1.64
N ASP A 44 2.56 -11.48 -2.57
CA ASP A 44 3.30 -12.73 -2.46
C ASP A 44 4.81 -12.52 -2.33
N ALA A 45 5.38 -11.57 -3.09
CA ALA A 45 6.80 -11.24 -3.02
C ALA A 45 7.18 -10.56 -1.69
N LEU A 46 6.36 -9.63 -1.21
CA LEU A 46 6.55 -8.97 0.09
C LEU A 46 6.53 -9.99 1.23
N MET A 47 5.50 -10.84 1.29
CA MET A 47 5.38 -11.85 2.33
C MET A 47 6.50 -12.91 2.25
N LYS A 48 6.88 -13.35 1.03
CA LYS A 48 7.97 -14.32 0.84
C LYS A 48 9.32 -13.82 1.36
N THR A 49 9.52 -12.50 1.42
CA THR A 49 10.75 -11.89 1.94
C THR A 49 10.71 -11.63 3.45
N GLY A 50 9.63 -12.02 4.12
CA GLY A 50 9.45 -11.91 5.57
C GLY A 50 8.65 -10.69 6.01
N ASN A 51 8.23 -9.83 5.08
CA ASN A 51 7.44 -8.65 5.42
C ASN A 51 6.00 -9.02 5.82
N HIS A 52 5.35 -8.11 6.55
CA HIS A 52 3.93 -8.22 6.88
C HIS A 52 3.10 -7.36 5.93
N VAL A 53 1.98 -7.91 5.48
CA VAL A 53 1.03 -7.26 4.59
C VAL A 53 -0.34 -7.26 5.23
N TYR A 54 -0.86 -6.06 5.45
CA TYR A 54 -2.18 -5.76 5.98
C TYR A 54 -3.06 -5.25 4.85
N ILE A 55 -4.33 -5.66 4.86
CA ILE A 55 -5.34 -5.03 4.02
C ILE A 55 -6.00 -3.92 4.83
N VAL A 56 -5.99 -2.69 4.32
CA VAL A 56 -6.55 -1.52 5.01
C VAL A 56 -7.55 -0.87 4.08
N THR A 57 -8.84 -1.05 4.36
CA THR A 57 -9.92 -0.63 3.44
C THR A 57 -10.93 0.30 4.10
N GLY A 58 -11.45 1.25 3.33
CA GLY A 58 -12.59 2.08 3.73
C GLY A 58 -13.93 1.35 3.74
N ARG A 59 -14.00 0.10 3.26
CA ARG A 59 -15.22 -0.73 3.31
C ARG A 59 -15.67 -0.96 4.75
N ASP A 60 -16.98 -0.95 4.95
CA ASP A 60 -17.61 -1.25 6.24
C ASP A 60 -17.41 -2.70 6.65
N GLU A 61 -17.19 -2.94 7.94
CA GLU A 61 -17.08 -4.27 8.54
C GLU A 61 -18.28 -5.17 8.26
N SER A 62 -19.48 -4.61 8.04
CA SER A 62 -20.65 -5.38 7.63
C SER A 62 -20.47 -6.10 6.29
N ARG A 63 -19.50 -5.67 5.47
CA ARG A 63 -19.14 -6.28 4.17
C ARG A 63 -17.93 -7.21 4.26
N ARG A 64 -17.53 -7.63 5.47
CA ARG A 64 -16.35 -8.48 5.68
C ARG A 64 -16.37 -9.76 4.86
N THR A 65 -17.47 -10.53 4.93
CA THR A 65 -17.59 -11.79 4.20
C THR A 65 -17.46 -11.60 2.68
N GLU A 66 -18.11 -10.58 2.11
CA GLU A 66 -18.00 -10.26 0.68
C GLU A 66 -16.55 -9.91 0.30
N THR A 67 -15.89 -9.12 1.15
CA THR A 67 -14.52 -8.66 0.92
C THR A 67 -13.51 -9.79 1.02
N GLU A 68 -13.65 -10.68 1.99
CA GLU A 68 -12.83 -11.88 2.14
C GLU A 68 -12.98 -12.83 0.94
N LEU A 69 -14.21 -13.04 0.47
CA LEU A 69 -14.47 -13.85 -0.73
C LEU A 69 -13.82 -13.24 -1.98
N PHE A 70 -13.89 -11.92 -2.14
CA PHE A 70 -13.22 -11.21 -3.23
C PHE A 70 -11.69 -11.41 -3.20
N LEU A 71 -11.06 -11.17 -2.04
CA LEU A 71 -9.61 -11.32 -1.87
C LEU A 71 -9.16 -12.77 -2.10
N ALA A 72 -9.93 -13.73 -1.57
CA ALA A 72 -9.69 -15.15 -1.79
C ALA A 72 -9.84 -15.55 -3.27
N GLY A 73 -10.85 -15.02 -3.97
CA GLY A 73 -11.04 -15.21 -5.41
C GLY A 73 -9.90 -14.65 -6.25
N CYS A 74 -9.23 -13.62 -5.74
CA CYS A 74 -8.02 -13.06 -6.35
C CYS A 74 -6.74 -13.81 -5.97
N GLY A 75 -6.80 -14.78 -5.05
CA GLY A 75 -5.63 -15.49 -4.52
C GLY A 75 -4.72 -14.62 -3.66
N ILE A 76 -5.26 -13.56 -3.06
CA ILE A 76 -4.51 -12.62 -2.21
C ILE A 76 -4.42 -13.18 -0.79
N ARG A 77 -3.20 -13.26 -0.27
CA ARG A 77 -2.89 -13.62 1.12
C ARG A 77 -2.51 -12.36 1.90
N TYR A 78 -2.78 -12.32 3.19
CA TYR A 78 -2.44 -11.18 4.04
C TYR A 78 -2.37 -11.64 5.50
N ASP A 79 -1.70 -10.86 6.35
CA ASP A 79 -1.62 -11.13 7.79
C ASP A 79 -2.95 -10.79 8.49
N GLU A 80 -3.51 -9.61 8.20
CA GLU A 80 -4.76 -9.12 8.80
C GLU A 80 -5.51 -8.15 7.88
N MET A 81 -6.84 -8.06 8.01
CA MET A 81 -7.69 -7.13 7.27
C MET A 81 -8.44 -6.19 8.21
N MET A 82 -8.08 -4.91 8.12
CA MET A 82 -8.66 -3.79 8.86
C MET A 82 -9.73 -3.13 8.01
N MET A 83 -10.99 -3.24 8.44
CA MET A 83 -12.15 -2.64 7.80
C MET A 83 -12.75 -1.56 8.68
N ARG A 84 -13.38 -0.57 8.07
CA ARG A 84 -13.97 0.56 8.79
C ARG A 84 -15.13 0.08 9.67
N PRO A 85 -15.14 0.40 10.98
CA PRO A 85 -16.30 0.15 11.83
C PRO A 85 -17.55 0.84 11.29
N VAL A 86 -18.70 0.18 11.40
CA VAL A 86 -19.97 0.70 10.87
C VAL A 86 -20.38 2.03 11.51
N ASP A 87 -20.00 2.23 12.78
CA ASP A 87 -20.26 3.42 13.58
C ASP A 87 -19.08 4.40 13.62
N TRP A 88 -18.11 4.27 12.71
CA TRP A 88 -16.98 5.19 12.61
C TRP A 88 -17.46 6.62 12.32
N ALA A 89 -17.21 7.52 13.28
CA ALA A 89 -17.74 8.89 13.26
C ALA A 89 -16.90 9.89 12.44
N GLU A 90 -15.63 9.55 12.16
CA GLU A 90 -14.68 10.42 11.46
C GLU A 90 -14.59 10.06 9.96
N THR A 91 -13.63 10.66 9.25
CA THR A 91 -13.46 10.42 7.82
C THR A 91 -12.70 9.11 7.53
N ILE A 92 -12.71 8.65 6.27
CA ILE A 92 -11.89 7.51 5.83
C ILE A 92 -10.38 7.79 5.98
N PRO A 93 -9.86 8.99 5.61
CA PRO A 93 -8.50 9.35 5.91
C PRO A 93 -8.14 9.22 7.40
N ASP A 94 -9.00 9.69 8.31
CA ASP A 94 -8.76 9.58 9.76
C ASP A 94 -8.70 8.12 10.22
N TYR A 95 -9.60 7.28 9.70
CA TYR A 95 -9.57 5.85 9.95
C TYR A 95 -8.26 5.22 9.48
N LYS A 96 -7.81 5.50 8.26
CA LYS A 96 -6.56 4.94 7.72
C LYS A 96 -5.32 5.43 8.48
N VAL A 97 -5.29 6.69 8.90
CA VAL A 97 -4.24 7.23 9.79
C VAL A 97 -4.21 6.48 11.13
N LYS A 98 -5.38 6.21 11.73
CA LYS A 98 -5.49 5.40 12.95
C LYS A 98 -4.89 4.01 12.75
N ILE A 99 -5.28 3.30 11.69
CA ILE A 99 -4.75 1.96 11.39
C ILE A 99 -3.24 1.98 11.16
N VAL A 100 -2.73 2.95 10.41
CA VAL A 100 -1.28 3.12 10.18
C VAL A 100 -0.52 3.24 11.50
N ARG A 101 -1.03 4.03 12.45
CA ARG A 101 -0.41 4.21 13.77
C ARG A 101 -0.50 2.97 14.64
N GLU A 102 -1.67 2.32 14.70
CA GLU A 102 -1.89 1.18 15.59
C GLU A 102 -1.13 -0.08 15.18
N HIS A 103 -0.91 -0.25 13.87
CA HIS A 103 -0.18 -1.40 13.33
C HIS A 103 1.27 -1.08 12.94
N ASP A 104 1.75 0.13 13.25
CA ASP A 104 3.11 0.60 12.94
C ASP A 104 3.46 0.35 11.46
N LEU A 105 2.53 0.71 10.57
CA LEU A 105 2.71 0.51 9.14
C LEU A 105 3.82 1.42 8.64
N HIS A 106 4.75 0.84 7.89
CA HIS A 106 5.87 1.58 7.30
C HIS A 106 5.48 2.20 5.96
N MET A 107 4.50 1.60 5.28
CA MET A 107 4.01 2.04 3.98
C MET A 107 2.53 1.73 3.80
N LEU A 108 1.75 2.65 3.23
CA LEU A 108 0.40 2.39 2.71
C LEU A 108 0.36 2.62 1.20
N ILE A 109 -0.22 1.68 0.44
CA ILE A 109 -0.56 1.86 -0.99
C ILE A 109 -2.06 2.14 -1.09
N ASP A 110 -2.40 3.26 -1.72
CA ASP A 110 -3.78 3.77 -1.81
C ASP A 110 -3.93 4.58 -3.11
N ASP A 111 -5.08 4.54 -3.77
CA ASP A 111 -5.36 5.37 -4.95
C ASP A 111 -6.04 6.70 -4.60
N ASP A 112 -6.57 6.83 -3.38
CA ASP A 112 -7.19 8.09 -2.97
C ASP A 112 -6.11 9.06 -2.43
N GLU A 113 -6.01 10.22 -3.08
CA GLU A 113 -5.05 11.26 -2.74
C GLU A 113 -5.23 11.79 -1.30
N ALA A 114 -6.47 11.92 -0.83
CA ALA A 114 -6.75 12.42 0.51
C ALA A 114 -6.31 11.43 1.59
N ASN A 115 -6.47 10.12 1.36
CA ASN A 115 -5.91 9.08 2.23
C ASN A 115 -4.38 9.20 2.30
N CYS A 116 -3.72 9.27 1.14
CA CYS A 116 -2.26 9.38 1.08
C CYS A 116 -1.72 10.64 1.76
N TRP A 117 -2.35 11.78 1.50
CA TRP A 117 -1.97 13.07 2.06
C TRP A 117 -2.10 13.08 3.59
N ALA A 118 -3.22 12.57 4.11
CA ALA A 118 -3.42 12.47 5.56
C ALA A 118 -2.34 11.62 6.24
N ILE A 119 -1.95 10.49 5.63
CA ILE A 119 -0.92 9.60 6.17
C ILE A 119 0.45 10.28 6.18
N GLN A 120 0.82 10.96 5.08
CA GLN A 120 2.09 11.68 4.98
C GLN A 120 2.18 12.84 5.99
N LEU A 121 1.08 13.55 6.23
CA LEU A 121 1.07 14.66 7.19
C LEU A 121 1.03 14.22 8.65
N GLN A 122 0.42 13.07 8.94
CA GLN A 122 0.05 12.69 10.30
C GLN A 122 0.83 11.48 10.85
N THR A 123 1.63 10.82 10.02
CA THR A 123 2.39 9.62 10.40
C THR A 123 3.82 9.68 9.87
N GLN A 124 4.65 8.70 10.24
CA GLN A 124 5.98 8.52 9.65
C GLN A 124 5.98 7.52 8.48
N ALA A 125 4.83 6.96 8.15
CA ALA A 125 4.69 5.99 7.07
C ALA A 125 4.83 6.67 5.70
N LEU A 126 5.40 5.95 4.74
CA LEU A 126 5.33 6.33 3.34
C LEU A 126 3.92 6.06 2.80
N ALA A 127 3.26 7.06 2.22
CA ALA A 127 2.07 6.80 1.41
C ALA A 127 2.44 6.77 -0.08
N ALA A 128 2.17 5.65 -0.74
CA ALA A 128 2.31 5.49 -2.18
C ALA A 128 0.95 5.67 -2.85
N HIS A 129 0.72 6.89 -3.33
CA HIS A 129 -0.46 7.22 -4.13
C HIS A 129 -0.38 6.52 -5.49
N MET A 130 -1.30 5.59 -5.73
CA MET A 130 -1.41 4.87 -6.98
C MET A 130 -2.08 5.77 -8.03
N LEU A 131 -1.34 6.11 -9.08
CA LEU A 131 -1.90 6.81 -10.22
C LEU A 131 -2.84 5.86 -11.01
N PRO A 132 -3.85 6.41 -11.71
CA PRO A 132 -4.70 5.62 -12.59
C PRO A 132 -3.88 4.78 -13.57
N ILE A 133 -4.32 3.55 -13.80
CA ILE A 133 -3.71 2.72 -14.84
C ILE A 133 -3.98 3.41 -16.19
N PRO A 134 -2.94 3.74 -16.97
CA PRO A 134 -3.14 4.39 -18.25
C PRO A 134 -3.96 3.48 -19.16
N GLU A 135 -5.02 4.04 -19.75
CA GLU A 135 -5.76 3.36 -20.81
C GLU A 135 -4.83 3.16 -21.99
N LEU A 136 -4.75 1.92 -22.48
CA LEU A 136 -4.05 1.66 -23.73
C LEU A 136 -4.91 2.24 -24.87
N PRO A 137 -4.30 2.96 -25.83
CA PRO A 137 -5.00 3.33 -27.05
C PRO A 137 -5.62 2.09 -27.70
N GLU A 138 -6.83 2.21 -28.26
CA GLU A 138 -7.57 1.09 -28.87
C GLU A 138 -6.71 0.30 -29.88
N GLU A 139 -5.88 1.00 -30.65
CA GLU A 139 -4.94 0.41 -31.62
C GLU A 139 -3.93 -0.55 -30.96
N MET A 140 -3.48 -0.25 -29.75
CA MET A 140 -2.56 -1.11 -29.00
C MET A 140 -3.27 -2.29 -28.36
N VAL A 141 -4.55 -2.14 -27.99
CA VAL A 141 -5.38 -3.24 -27.48
C VAL A 141 -5.63 -4.27 -28.60
N ALA A 142 -6.00 -3.81 -29.79
CA ALA A 142 -6.22 -4.67 -30.96
C ALA A 142 -4.95 -5.48 -31.34
N LEU A 143 -3.76 -4.88 -31.20
CA LEU A 143 -2.48 -5.57 -31.41
C LEU A 143 -2.19 -6.65 -30.36
N LEU A 144 -2.61 -6.44 -29.10
CA LEU A 144 -2.42 -7.40 -28.01
C LEU A 144 -3.43 -8.56 -28.09
N ASP A 145 -4.64 -8.29 -28.59
CA ASP A 145 -5.69 -9.29 -28.78
C ASP A 145 -5.57 -10.08 -30.09
N GLY A 146 -4.59 -9.72 -30.95
CA GLY A 146 -4.27 -10.44 -32.18
C GLY A 146 -5.26 -10.21 -33.32
N GLU A 147 -5.92 -9.05 -33.36
CA GLU A 147 -6.96 -8.72 -34.34
C GLU A 147 -6.44 -7.96 -35.60
N MET A 148 -5.14 -8.04 -35.91
CA MET A 148 -4.54 -7.46 -37.12
C MET A 148 -3.68 -8.43 -37.91
#